data_AF-A0A954XYR9-F1
#
_entry.id   AF-A0A954XYR9-F1
#
_cell.length_a   1.000
_cell.length_b   1.000
_cell.length_c   1.000
_cell.angle_alpha   90.00
_cell.angle_beta   90.00
_cell.angle_gamma   90.00
#
_symmetry.space_group_name_H-M   'P 1'
#
loop_
_entity.id
_entity.type
_entity.pdbx_description
1 polymer ?
#
loop_
_entity_poly.entity_id
_entity_poly.type
_entity_poly.pdbx_seq_one_letter_code
_entity_poly.pdbx_strand_id
1 'polypeptide(L)'
;MLTQSPQKYQEVLQVAERLFRQDPDWVTFFREVLGIEGSVRQTFPSFDELTAFEQSEEYAKIQKMVVKLREKRPTAEGEGEPTRVITVRLPASMHEYLKSEAHDMRTSMNKLCISKLLQVIGEDQIPNDRTTTPPKATVVRTAASPSLSNGLHTTPTSPTGYAQPQSTGQPQTPPPFKPTQPRF
;
A
#
# COMPACT_ATOMS: atom_id res chain seq x y z
N MET A 1 1.37 25.56 29.16
CA MET A 1 0.58 24.70 28.26
C MET A 1 0.93 23.20 28.39
N LEU A 2 1.31 22.68 29.57
CA LEU A 2 1.86 21.31 29.70
C LEU A 2 0.93 20.25 30.31
N THR A 3 -0.33 20.59 30.63
CA THR A 3 -1.25 19.67 31.33
C THR A 3 -2.34 19.05 30.45
N GLN A 4 -2.47 19.47 29.18
CA GLN A 4 -3.57 19.01 28.32
C GLN A 4 -3.31 17.66 27.64
N SER A 5 -2.03 17.26 27.44
CA SER A 5 -1.69 16.01 26.76
C SER A 5 -2.27 14.75 27.45
N PRO A 6 -2.07 14.49 28.77
CA PRO A 6 -2.59 13.27 29.38
C PRO A 6 -4.12 13.20 29.39
N GLN A 7 -4.81 14.33 29.49
CA GLN A 7 -6.27 14.39 29.46
C GLN A 7 -6.81 14.03 28.06
N LYS A 8 -6.21 14.60 27.01
CA LYS A 8 -6.54 14.26 25.61
C LYS A 8 -6.27 12.79 25.31
N TYR A 9 -5.17 12.22 25.83
CA TYR A 9 -4.82 10.82 25.60
C TYR A 9 -5.88 9.89 26.21
N GLN A 10 -6.29 10.20 27.44
CA GLN A 10 -7.32 9.45 28.13
C GLN A 10 -8.69 9.62 27.48
N GLU A 11 -9.02 10.79 26.97
CA GLU A 11 -10.27 11.05 26.23
C GLU A 11 -10.37 10.17 24.99
N VAL A 12 -9.32 10.14 24.17
CA VAL A 12 -9.24 9.27 22.99
C VAL A 12 -9.37 7.79 23.37
N LEU A 13 -8.68 7.35 24.43
CA LEU A 13 -8.81 6.00 24.94
C LEU A 13 -10.25 5.67 25.36
N GLN A 14 -10.94 6.59 26.06
CA GLN A 14 -12.33 6.39 26.48
C GLN A 14 -13.28 6.28 25.28
N VAL A 15 -13.07 7.08 24.23
CA VAL A 15 -13.83 6.98 22.98
C VAL A 15 -13.60 5.60 22.34
N ALA A 16 -12.35 5.18 22.24
CA ALA A 16 -11.98 3.87 21.69
C ALA A 16 -12.58 2.72 22.52
N GLU A 17 -12.49 2.74 23.85
CA GLU A 17 -13.08 1.71 24.73
C GLU A 17 -14.60 1.66 24.65
N ARG A 18 -15.26 2.82 24.47
CA ARG A 18 -16.71 2.88 24.28
C ARG A 18 -17.11 2.21 22.96
N LEU A 19 -16.40 2.53 21.89
CA LEU A 19 -16.66 1.91 20.59
C LEU A 19 -16.35 0.41 20.62
N PHE A 20 -15.22 0.00 21.20
CA PHE A 20 -14.83 -1.41 21.32
C PHE A 20 -15.87 -2.25 22.06
N ARG A 21 -16.54 -1.69 23.08
CA ARG A 21 -17.63 -2.35 23.81
C ARG A 21 -18.89 -2.63 22.98
N GLN A 22 -19.09 -1.89 21.89
CA GLN A 22 -20.20 -2.14 20.95
C GLN A 22 -19.91 -3.32 20.01
N ASP A 23 -18.75 -3.95 20.17
CA ASP A 23 -18.24 -5.05 19.35
C ASP A 23 -18.26 -4.81 17.83
N PRO A 24 -17.70 -3.68 17.36
CA PRO A 24 -17.64 -3.38 15.94
C PRO A 24 -16.70 -4.36 15.21
N ASP A 25 -16.86 -4.45 13.90
CA ASP A 25 -15.82 -5.06 13.08
C ASP A 25 -14.51 -4.25 13.15
N TRP A 26 -13.38 -4.92 12.91
CA TRP A 26 -12.07 -4.30 13.06
C TRP A 26 -11.85 -3.12 12.10
N VAL A 27 -12.49 -3.12 10.93
CA VAL A 27 -12.32 -2.08 9.92
C VAL A 27 -13.07 -0.82 10.37
N THR A 28 -14.31 -0.97 10.81
CA THR A 28 -15.09 0.13 11.40
C THR A 28 -14.37 0.72 12.60
N PHE A 29 -13.88 -0.12 13.52
CA PHE A 29 -13.09 0.39 14.65
C PHE A 29 -11.85 1.16 14.21
N PHE A 30 -11.09 0.62 13.25
CA PHE A 30 -9.90 1.28 12.73
C PHE A 30 -10.26 2.63 12.10
N ARG A 31 -11.28 2.71 11.25
CA ARG A 31 -11.69 3.93 10.57
C ARG A 31 -12.12 5.03 11.55
N GLU A 32 -12.98 4.70 12.52
CA GLU A 32 -13.53 5.68 13.45
C GLU A 32 -12.51 6.17 14.50
N VAL A 33 -11.51 5.36 14.84
CA VAL A 33 -10.51 5.71 15.87
C VAL A 33 -9.19 6.16 15.26
N LEU A 34 -8.60 5.34 14.39
CA LEU A 34 -7.23 5.50 13.85
C LEU A 34 -7.22 6.02 12.40
N GLY A 35 -8.37 6.04 11.72
CA GLY A 35 -8.50 6.48 10.34
C GLY A 35 -8.18 7.97 10.15
N ILE A 36 -8.16 8.41 8.89
CA ILE A 36 -7.85 9.80 8.52
C ILE A 36 -8.79 10.80 9.23
N GLU A 37 -10.07 10.45 9.31
CA GLU A 37 -11.11 11.20 10.00
C GLU A 37 -11.38 10.68 11.43
N GLY A 38 -10.53 9.79 11.93
CA GLY A 38 -10.72 9.12 13.22
C GLY A 38 -10.47 10.05 14.40
N SER A 39 -10.98 9.66 15.58
CA SER A 39 -10.87 10.46 16.80
C SER A 39 -9.42 10.85 17.15
N VAL A 40 -8.45 9.96 16.90
CA VAL A 40 -7.03 10.23 17.15
C VAL A 40 -6.53 11.44 16.33
N ARG A 41 -6.84 11.49 15.02
CA ARG A 41 -6.39 12.58 14.15
C ARG A 41 -7.13 13.89 14.38
N GLN A 42 -8.39 13.81 14.80
CA GLN A 42 -9.14 15.00 15.20
C GLN A 42 -8.59 15.61 16.50
N THR A 43 -8.16 14.79 17.46
CA THR A 43 -7.61 15.26 18.74
C THR A 43 -6.15 15.74 18.64
N PHE A 44 -5.35 15.10 17.77
CA PHE A 44 -3.93 15.43 17.54
C PHE A 44 -3.70 15.81 16.06
N PRO A 45 -4.05 17.04 15.67
CA PRO A 45 -3.93 17.48 14.28
C PRO A 45 -2.49 17.75 13.86
N SER A 46 -1.60 18.02 14.82
CA SER A 46 -0.18 18.22 14.54
C SER A 46 0.58 16.90 14.60
N PHE A 47 1.57 16.77 13.72
CA PHE A 47 2.39 15.58 13.63
C PHE A 47 3.13 15.29 14.96
N ASP A 48 3.75 16.31 15.57
CA ASP A 48 4.46 16.17 16.84
C ASP A 48 3.57 15.65 17.98
N GLU A 49 2.33 16.15 18.08
CA GLU A 49 1.37 15.67 19.08
C GLU A 49 0.93 14.23 18.82
N LEU A 50 0.72 13.87 17.55
CA LEU A 50 0.35 12.52 17.17
C LEU A 50 1.48 11.53 17.48
N THR A 51 2.72 11.86 17.11
CA THR A 51 3.90 11.03 17.41
C THR A 51 4.11 10.87 18.91
N ALA A 52 3.88 11.92 19.70
CA ALA A 52 3.93 11.83 21.16
C ALA A 52 2.83 10.93 21.74
N PHE A 53 1.64 10.92 21.13
CA PHE A 53 0.55 10.02 21.52
C PHE A 53 0.83 8.56 21.13
N GLU A 54 1.40 8.31 19.95
CA GLU A 54 1.74 6.97 19.47
C GLU A 54 2.76 6.25 20.35
N GLN A 55 3.55 6.99 21.14
CA GLN A 55 4.47 6.46 22.14
C GLN A 55 3.83 6.19 23.51
N SER A 56 2.56 6.51 23.69
CA SER A 56 1.87 6.44 24.97
C SER A 56 1.27 5.05 25.27
N GLU A 57 0.99 4.80 26.56
CA GLU A 57 0.34 3.54 26.98
C GLU A 57 -1.10 3.44 26.47
N GLU A 58 -1.80 4.57 26.32
CA GLU A 58 -3.15 4.65 25.78
C GLU A 58 -3.18 4.15 24.34
N TYR A 59 -2.23 4.59 23.51
CA TYR A 59 -2.10 4.11 22.15
C TYR A 59 -1.81 2.61 22.09
N ALA A 60 -0.91 2.11 22.95
CA ALA A 60 -0.64 0.68 23.06
C ALA A 60 -1.89 -0.14 23.45
N LYS A 61 -2.78 0.39 24.30
CA LYS A 61 -4.07 -0.23 24.62
C LYS A 61 -5.01 -0.25 23.40
N ILE A 62 -5.06 0.85 22.63
CA ILE A 62 -5.85 0.91 21.39
C ILE A 62 -5.37 -0.12 20.37
N GLN A 63 -4.05 -0.26 20.18
CA GLN A 63 -3.49 -1.29 19.30
C GLN A 63 -3.88 -2.71 19.75
N LYS A 64 -3.86 -3.01 21.06
CA LYS A 64 -4.33 -4.30 21.58
C LYS A 64 -5.81 -4.55 21.27
N MET A 65 -6.65 -3.52 21.32
CA MET A 65 -8.06 -3.63 20.92
C MET A 65 -8.18 -3.98 19.44
N VAL A 66 -7.42 -3.33 18.55
CA VAL A 66 -7.39 -3.64 17.11
C VAL A 66 -6.97 -5.10 16.87
N VAL A 67 -5.91 -5.56 17.53
CA VAL A 67 -5.45 -6.96 17.42
C VAL A 67 -6.57 -7.93 17.81
N LYS A 68 -7.25 -7.67 18.93
CA LYS A 68 -8.36 -8.50 19.40
C LYS A 68 -9.57 -8.50 18.46
N LEU A 69 -9.89 -7.37 17.82
CA LEU A 69 -10.96 -7.34 16.79
C LEU A 69 -10.54 -8.10 15.52
N ARG A 70 -9.26 -8.09 15.16
CA ARG A 70 -8.75 -8.82 13.98
C ARG A 70 -8.72 -10.33 14.15
N GLU A 71 -8.69 -10.84 15.38
CA GLU A 71 -8.86 -12.27 15.66
C GLU A 71 -10.28 -12.75 15.34
N LYS A 72 -11.27 -11.84 15.38
CA LYS A 72 -12.65 -12.17 15.04
C LYS A 72 -12.75 -12.38 13.53
N ARG A 73 -13.36 -13.50 13.15
CA ARG A 73 -13.64 -13.81 11.75
C ARG A 73 -14.56 -12.72 11.20
N PRO A 74 -14.26 -12.08 10.06
CA PRO A 74 -15.15 -11.07 9.49
C PRO A 74 -16.53 -11.70 9.28
N THR A 75 -17.56 -11.10 9.89
CA THR A 75 -18.95 -11.45 9.61
C THR A 75 -19.16 -11.25 8.11
N ALA A 76 -19.64 -12.31 7.45
CA ALA A 76 -19.68 -12.41 6.00
C ALA A 76 -20.47 -11.25 5.37
N GLU A 77 -19.79 -10.57 4.44
CA GLU A 77 -20.29 -9.96 3.21
C GLU A 77 -21.70 -9.35 3.23
N GLY A 78 -21.73 -8.05 3.55
CA GLY A 78 -22.80 -7.13 3.16
C GLY A 78 -22.45 -5.74 3.64
N GLU A 79 -22.09 -4.82 2.73
CA GLU A 79 -21.65 -3.44 2.99
C GLU A 79 -20.24 -3.23 3.60
N GLY A 80 -19.30 -4.15 3.37
CA GLY A 80 -17.91 -3.99 3.81
C GLY A 80 -17.15 -2.85 3.09
N GLU A 81 -16.21 -2.21 3.79
CA GLU A 81 -15.30 -1.22 3.22
C GLU A 81 -14.57 -1.79 1.98
N PRO A 82 -14.52 -1.05 0.85
CA PRO A 82 -13.93 -1.57 -0.38
C PRO A 82 -12.44 -1.87 -0.16
N THR A 83 -12.07 -3.14 -0.33
CA THR A 83 -10.67 -3.58 -0.21
C THR A 83 -9.86 -3.01 -1.37
N ARG A 84 -8.82 -2.23 -1.07
CA ARG A 84 -7.85 -1.74 -2.04
C ARG A 84 -6.56 -2.56 -1.98
N VAL A 85 -5.97 -2.84 -3.13
CA VAL A 85 -4.73 -3.62 -3.23
C VAL A 85 -3.54 -2.69 -3.41
N ILE A 86 -2.49 -2.92 -2.63
CA ILE A 86 -1.16 -2.30 -2.82
C ILE A 86 -0.17 -3.37 -3.30
N THR A 87 0.77 -2.99 -4.17
CA THR A 87 1.88 -3.87 -4.59
C THR A 87 3.18 -3.32 -4.02
N VAL A 88 3.84 -4.10 -3.16
CA VAL A 88 5.13 -3.75 -2.56
C VAL A 88 6.24 -4.50 -3.27
N ARG A 89 7.31 -3.80 -3.68
CA ARG A 89 8.52 -4.42 -4.23
C ARG A 89 9.47 -4.76 -3.09
N LEU A 90 9.76 -6.04 -2.89
CA LEU A 90 10.66 -6.53 -1.85
C LEU A 90 11.83 -7.32 -2.47
N PRO A 91 13.05 -7.22 -1.92
CA PRO A 91 14.13 -8.15 -2.25
C PRO A 91 13.70 -9.61 -1.99
N ALA A 92 14.18 -10.54 -2.83
CA ALA A 92 13.82 -11.96 -2.72
C ALA A 92 14.13 -12.55 -1.32
N SER A 93 15.26 -12.16 -0.72
CA SER A 93 15.64 -12.58 0.62
C SER A 93 14.65 -12.12 1.70
N MET A 94 14.16 -10.87 1.60
CA MET A 94 13.17 -10.33 2.53
C MET A 94 11.81 -11.01 2.36
N HIS A 95 11.41 -11.29 1.12
CA HIS A 95 10.19 -12.03 0.85
C HIS A 95 10.23 -13.44 1.45
N GLU A 96 11.32 -14.19 1.25
CA GLU A 96 11.46 -15.53 1.84
C GLU A 96 11.50 -15.49 3.37
N TYR A 97 12.11 -14.46 3.97
CA TYR A 97 12.06 -14.26 5.42
C TYR A 97 10.62 -14.06 5.93
N LEU A 98 9.83 -13.19 5.28
CA LEU A 98 8.43 -12.98 5.67
C LEU A 98 7.60 -14.25 5.54
N LYS A 99 7.89 -15.07 4.52
CA LYS A 99 7.24 -16.35 4.30
C LYS A 99 7.57 -17.36 5.40
N SER A 100 8.85 -17.48 5.80
CA SER A 100 9.25 -18.35 6.92
C SER A 100 8.65 -17.87 8.24
N GLU A 101 8.70 -16.57 8.52
CA GLU A 101 8.13 -15.99 9.74
C GLU A 101 6.62 -16.25 9.84
N ALA A 102 5.89 -16.07 8.73
CA ALA A 102 4.46 -16.38 8.69
C ALA A 102 4.18 -17.87 8.95
N HIS A 103 5.01 -18.76 8.40
CA HIS A 103 4.91 -20.20 8.61
C HIS A 103 5.13 -20.55 10.09
N ASP A 104 6.18 -20.01 10.72
CA ASP A 104 6.51 -20.26 12.12
C ASP A 104 5.40 -19.76 13.06
N MET A 105 4.79 -18.62 12.72
CA MET A 105 3.64 -18.05 13.44
C MET A 105 2.29 -18.67 13.05
N ARG A 106 2.26 -19.69 12.17
CA ARG A 106 1.05 -20.36 11.66
C ARG A 106 -0.01 -19.39 11.12
N THR A 107 0.44 -18.35 10.42
CA THR A 107 -0.44 -17.34 9.81
C THR A 107 -0.15 -17.23 8.31
N SER A 108 -1.02 -16.55 7.55
CA SER A 108 -0.72 -16.27 6.15
C SER A 108 0.22 -15.08 6.05
N MET A 109 1.06 -15.07 5.01
CA MET A 109 1.96 -13.94 4.73
C MET A 109 1.19 -12.62 4.67
N ASN A 110 0.00 -12.59 4.07
CA ASN A 110 -0.85 -11.40 4.03
C ASN A 110 -1.31 -10.95 5.43
N LYS A 111 -1.73 -11.89 6.30
CA LYS A 111 -2.13 -11.56 7.68
C LYS A 111 -0.95 -10.97 8.47
N LEU A 112 0.24 -11.55 8.32
CA LEU A 112 1.47 -11.04 8.94
C LEU A 112 1.82 -9.64 8.41
N CYS A 113 1.80 -9.44 7.09
CA CYS A 113 2.12 -8.15 6.48
C CYS A 113 1.15 -7.05 6.93
N ILE A 114 -0.16 -7.32 6.95
CA ILE A 114 -1.14 -6.35 7.45
C ILE A 114 -0.88 -6.03 8.93
N SER A 115 -0.56 -7.04 9.76
CA SER A 115 -0.22 -6.79 11.18
C SER A 115 1.01 -5.88 11.33
N LYS A 116 2.04 -6.07 10.50
CA LYS A 116 3.24 -5.22 10.51
C LYS A 116 2.95 -3.80 9.99
N LEU A 117 2.10 -3.64 8.98
CA LEU A 117 1.69 -2.33 8.45
C LEU A 117 0.85 -1.50 9.43
N LEU A 118 0.16 -2.16 10.36
CA LEU A 118 -0.61 -1.48 11.42
C LEU A 118 0.26 -0.96 12.56
N GLN A 119 1.53 -1.37 12.63
CA GLN A 119 2.47 -0.86 13.62
C GLN A 119 3.01 0.50 13.18
N VAL A 120 3.09 1.44 14.12
CA VAL A 120 3.69 2.76 13.88
C VAL A 120 5.18 2.56 13.66
N ILE A 121 5.69 3.15 12.58
CA ILE A 121 7.12 3.28 12.34
C ILE A 121 7.53 4.71 12.68
N GLY A 122 8.60 4.86 13.46
CA GLY A 122 9.22 6.17 13.71
C GLY A 122 9.73 6.78 12.40
N GLU A 123 9.66 8.10 12.28
CA GLU A 123 10.09 8.85 11.09
C GLU A 123 11.53 8.55 10.66
N ASP A 124 12.41 8.32 11.63
CA ASP A 124 13.81 7.98 11.42
C ASP A 124 14.02 6.62 10.73
N GLN A 125 12.99 5.78 10.72
CA GLN A 125 13.03 4.45 10.11
C GLN A 125 12.47 4.40 8.68
N ILE A 126 12.01 5.54 8.15
CA ILE A 126 11.60 5.66 6.73
C ILE A 126 12.81 6.20 5.94
N PRO A 127 13.40 5.41 5.03
CA PRO A 127 14.49 5.90 4.19
C PRO A 127 13.99 7.05 3.30
N ASN A 128 14.58 8.24 3.45
CA ASN A 128 14.34 9.34 2.52
C ASN A 128 15.03 9.03 1.19
N ASP A 129 14.24 8.91 0.12
CA ASP A 129 14.74 8.77 -1.25
C ASP A 129 15.50 10.06 -1.60
N ARG A 130 16.84 10.00 -1.61
CA ARG A 130 17.67 11.04 -2.19
C ARG A 130 17.42 11.04 -3.69
N THR A 131 16.43 11.82 -4.12
CA THR A 131 16.26 12.16 -5.53
C THR A 131 17.49 12.95 -5.99
N THR A 132 18.49 12.24 -6.52
CA THR A 132 19.51 12.83 -7.40
C THR A 132 18.78 13.43 -8.60
N THR A 133 18.45 14.71 -8.51
CA THR A 133 18.09 15.52 -9.66
C THR A 133 19.40 15.84 -10.39
N PRO A 134 19.65 15.31 -11.60
CA PRO A 134 20.76 15.80 -12.40
C PRO A 134 20.45 17.26 -12.80
N PRO A 135 21.42 18.17 -12.78
CA PRO A 135 21.20 19.55 -13.21
C PRO A 135 20.78 19.54 -14.68
N LYS A 136 19.56 20.03 -14.92
CA LYS A 136 18.97 20.23 -16.25
C LYS A 136 19.89 21.14 -17.05
N ALA A 137 20.65 20.57 -17.98
CA ALA A 137 21.46 21.32 -18.92
C ALA A 137 20.59 22.37 -19.62
N THR A 138 20.87 23.64 -19.34
CA THR A 138 20.23 24.78 -19.99
C THR A 138 20.69 24.81 -21.45
N VAL A 139 19.94 24.17 -22.35
CA VAL A 139 20.12 24.35 -23.78
C VAL A 139 19.58 25.73 -24.14
N VAL A 140 20.49 26.70 -24.22
CA VAL A 140 20.25 28.01 -24.84
C VAL A 140 19.95 27.76 -26.32
N ARG A 141 18.69 27.94 -26.74
CA ARG A 141 18.32 27.96 -28.16
C ARG A 141 18.45 29.38 -28.68
N THR A 142 19.53 29.65 -29.40
CA THR A 142 19.71 30.86 -30.21
C THR A 142 18.82 30.76 -31.44
N ALA A 143 18.00 31.78 -31.67
CA ALA A 143 17.14 31.91 -32.84
C ALA A 143 17.92 32.55 -34.02
N ALA A 144 17.87 31.92 -35.19
CA ALA A 144 18.10 32.57 -36.49
C ALA A 144 17.41 31.78 -37.62
N SER A 145 16.33 32.38 -38.12
CA SER A 145 15.66 32.45 -39.43
C SER A 145 16.08 31.58 -40.65
N PRO A 146 15.18 31.48 -41.67
CA PRO A 146 14.95 30.28 -42.48
C PRO A 146 15.52 30.34 -43.90
N SER A 147 15.60 29.18 -44.57
CA SER A 147 15.75 29.09 -46.04
C SER A 147 14.92 27.95 -46.63
N LEU A 148 14.20 28.29 -47.70
CA LEU A 148 13.20 27.54 -48.46
C LEU A 148 13.80 26.56 -49.48
N SER A 149 13.02 25.50 -49.77
CA SER A 149 12.98 24.67 -51.00
C SER A 149 14.23 23.82 -51.30
N ASN A 150 14.17 22.59 -51.82
CA ASN A 150 13.28 22.02 -52.82
C ASN A 150 13.50 20.48 -52.88
N GLY A 151 12.49 19.71 -53.31
CA GLY A 151 12.72 18.59 -54.24
C GLY A 151 12.88 17.14 -53.72
N LEU A 152 11.85 16.34 -54.00
CA LEU A 152 11.87 14.98 -54.60
C LEU A 152 12.49 13.76 -53.88
N HIS A 153 11.59 12.79 -53.63
CA HIS A 153 11.59 11.41 -54.15
C HIS A 153 12.55 10.35 -53.56
N THR A 154 11.97 9.15 -53.41
CA THR A 154 12.55 7.79 -53.44
C THR A 154 13.32 7.27 -52.21
N THR A 155 12.71 6.30 -51.53
CA THR A 155 13.34 5.09 -50.96
C THR A 155 14.16 4.37 -52.05
N PRO A 156 15.23 3.58 -51.77
CA PRO A 156 15.14 2.39 -50.91
C PRO A 156 16.44 1.87 -50.23
N THR A 157 16.26 0.77 -49.50
CA THR A 157 17.18 -0.38 -49.31
C THR A 157 18.47 -0.24 -48.49
N SER A 158 18.45 -0.93 -47.34
CA SER A 158 19.60 -1.68 -46.82
C SER A 158 19.15 -3.14 -46.62
N PRO A 159 19.79 -4.14 -47.28
CA PRO A 159 19.65 -5.54 -46.93
C PRO A 159 20.81 -5.98 -46.01
N THR A 160 20.74 -7.23 -45.55
CA THR A 160 21.69 -7.99 -44.72
C THR A 160 21.25 -8.06 -43.26
N GLY A 161 20.79 -9.19 -42.72
CA GLY A 161 20.85 -10.56 -43.20
C GLY A 161 21.31 -11.44 -42.06
N TYR A 162 20.36 -11.98 -41.29
CA TYR A 162 20.55 -13.23 -40.57
C TYR A 162 19.24 -14.02 -40.64
N ALA A 163 19.34 -15.15 -41.32
CA ALA A 163 18.31 -16.14 -41.48
C ALA A 163 18.04 -16.87 -40.15
N GLN A 164 16.77 -17.16 -39.87
CA GLN A 164 16.38 -18.17 -38.90
C GLN A 164 15.25 -19.02 -39.51
N PRO A 165 15.32 -20.35 -39.45
CA PRO A 165 14.40 -21.23 -40.16
C PRO A 165 13.02 -21.32 -39.51
N GLN A 166 12.01 -21.46 -40.38
CA GLN A 166 10.62 -21.78 -40.10
C GLN A 166 10.45 -22.96 -39.12
N SER A 167 9.62 -22.75 -38.10
CA SER A 167 8.78 -23.80 -37.53
C SER A 167 7.33 -23.33 -37.54
N THR A 168 6.52 -24.08 -38.28
CA THR A 168 5.07 -23.96 -38.42
C THR A 168 4.37 -24.41 -37.15
N GLY A 169 3.55 -23.55 -36.55
CA GLY A 169 2.66 -23.92 -35.45
C GLY A 169 1.59 -22.85 -35.24
N GLN A 170 0.36 -23.11 -35.68
CA GLN A 170 -0.80 -22.24 -35.49
C GLN A 170 -1.12 -22.02 -34.00
N PRO A 171 -1.54 -20.82 -33.58
CA PRO A 171 -2.14 -20.62 -32.27
C PRO A 171 -3.61 -21.05 -32.28
N GLN A 172 -3.92 -22.21 -31.70
CA GLN A 172 -5.29 -22.58 -31.33
C GLN A 172 -5.63 -21.96 -29.96
N THR A 173 -6.64 -21.11 -29.95
CA THR A 173 -7.27 -20.56 -28.74
C THR A 173 -7.98 -21.66 -27.96
N PRO A 174 -7.78 -21.79 -26.63
CA PRO A 174 -8.56 -22.73 -25.83
C PRO A 174 -10.00 -22.21 -25.61
N PRO A 175 -11.04 -23.06 -25.70
CA PRO A 175 -12.42 -22.68 -25.41
C PRO A 175 -12.69 -22.53 -23.89
N PRO A 176 -13.75 -21.80 -23.50
CA PRO A 176 -14.05 -21.46 -22.11
C PRO A 176 -14.61 -22.65 -21.32
N PHE A 177 -14.04 -22.92 -20.15
CA PHE A 177 -14.53 -23.89 -19.17
C PHE A 177 -15.90 -23.45 -18.61
N LYS A 178 -16.92 -24.31 -18.73
CA LYS A 178 -18.16 -24.25 -17.96
C LYS A 178 -18.03 -25.14 -16.72
N PRO A 179 -18.48 -24.71 -15.53
CA PRO A 179 -18.48 -25.55 -14.34
C PRO A 179 -19.65 -26.54 -14.37
N THR A 180 -19.32 -27.83 -14.26
CA THR A 180 -20.27 -28.94 -14.10
C THR A 180 -20.75 -28.99 -12.65
N GLN A 181 -22.06 -28.76 -12.42
CA GLN A 181 -22.69 -29.03 -11.13
C GLN A 181 -22.77 -30.55 -10.88
N PRO A 182 -22.51 -31.03 -9.65
CA PRO A 182 -22.91 -32.38 -9.27
C PRO A 182 -24.40 -32.41 -8.94
N ARG A 183 -25.06 -33.45 -9.46
CA ARG A 183 -26.47 -33.77 -9.23
C ARG A 183 -26.54 -34.89 -8.18
N PHE A 184 -27.43 -34.67 -7.20
CA PHE A 184 -27.83 -35.50 -6.06
C PHE A 184 -26.94 -35.44 -4.82
#